data_AF-A0A962H7U7-F1
#
_entry.id   AF-A0A962H7U7-F1
#
_cell.length_a   1.000
_cell.length_b   1.000
_cell.length_c   1.000
_cell.angle_alpha   90.00
_cell.angle_beta   90.00
_cell.angle_gamma   90.00
#
_symmetry.space_group_name_H-M   'P 1'
#
loop_
_entity.id
_entity.type
_entity.pdbx_description
1 polymer ?
#
loop_
_entity_poly.entity_id
_entity_poly.type
_entity_poly.pdbx_seq_one_letter_code
_entity_poly.pdbx_strand_id
1 'polypeptide(L)'
;MADPNAALQTQLSNIQNKTGKTLEQIRALLEATGLSKHGEQREHLMETLGIGFGDANTVIHVLKQAAAPAPASDDPLDLIYVGAKAHLRPLHEALMKQIDAFGEFERAPKKTYISLRRKKQFAMLGPATKTQVELGLNVKELPHSARLKVMPPASMCQYSLRLSDAAEIDAELIAWVRKAFDSAG
;
A
#
# COMPACT_ATOMS: atom_id res chain seq x y z
N MET A 1 12.38 -15.53 -13.89
CA MET A 1 11.91 -14.24 -13.35
C MET A 1 12.87 -13.88 -12.23
N ALA A 2 13.51 -12.72 -12.25
CA ALA A 2 14.48 -12.36 -11.21
C ALA A 2 13.72 -11.79 -10.01
N ASP A 3 13.79 -12.48 -8.87
CA ASP A 3 13.24 -12.00 -7.61
C ASP A 3 13.91 -10.65 -7.24
N PRO A 4 13.15 -9.53 -7.19
CA PRO A 4 13.71 -8.22 -6.88
C PRO A 4 14.43 -8.17 -5.51
N ASN A 5 14.09 -9.09 -4.59
CA ASN A 5 14.77 -9.23 -3.31
C ASN A 5 16.18 -9.87 -3.44
N ALA A 6 16.36 -10.82 -4.37
CA ALA A 6 17.65 -11.49 -4.58
C ALA A 6 18.69 -10.56 -5.22
N ALA A 7 18.26 -9.70 -6.14
CA ALA A 7 19.11 -8.69 -6.77
C ALA A 7 19.60 -7.64 -5.74
N LEU A 8 18.72 -7.21 -4.84
CA LEU A 8 19.06 -6.27 -3.77
C LEU A 8 20.07 -6.87 -2.78
N GLN A 9 19.86 -8.11 -2.35
CA GLN A 9 20.77 -8.81 -1.43
C GLN A 9 22.18 -9.00 -2.04
N THR A 10 22.23 -9.31 -3.33
CA THR A 10 23.49 -9.41 -4.07
C THR A 10 24.20 -8.05 -4.14
N GLN A 11 23.45 -6.98 -4.43
CA GLN A 11 24.00 -5.63 -4.45
C GLN A 11 24.57 -5.24 -3.06
N LEU A 12 23.84 -5.50 -1.98
CA LEU A 12 24.30 -5.20 -0.62
C LEU A 12 25.57 -5.99 -0.24
N SER A 13 25.63 -7.27 -0.59
CA SER A 13 26.82 -8.09 -0.39
C SER A 13 28.02 -7.53 -1.14
N ASN A 14 27.84 -7.11 -2.38
CA ASN A 14 28.89 -6.48 -3.19
C ASN A 14 29.37 -5.15 -2.59
N ILE A 15 28.45 -4.33 -2.05
CA ILE A 15 28.81 -3.07 -1.40
C ILE A 15 29.62 -3.34 -0.12
N GLN A 16 29.19 -4.29 0.71
CA GLN A 16 29.92 -4.65 1.93
C GLN A 16 31.33 -5.21 1.60
N ASN A 17 31.45 -6.04 0.56
CA ASN A 17 32.73 -6.54 0.09
C ASN A 17 33.65 -5.43 -0.46
N LYS A 18 33.10 -4.46 -1.20
CA LYS A 18 33.86 -3.33 -1.74
C LYS A 18 34.33 -2.35 -0.65
N THR A 19 33.48 -2.11 0.34
CA THR A 19 33.73 -1.11 1.38
C THR A 19 34.42 -1.69 2.62
N GLY A 20 34.42 -3.01 2.77
CA GLY A 20 34.89 -3.70 3.98
C GLY A 20 34.05 -3.40 5.22
N LYS A 21 32.88 -2.76 5.07
CA LYS A 21 32.00 -2.36 6.18
C LYS A 21 30.66 -3.06 6.08
N THR A 22 30.13 -3.49 7.21
CA THR A 22 28.76 -3.98 7.30
C THR A 22 27.77 -2.82 7.25
N LEU A 23 26.50 -3.10 6.91
CA LEU A 23 25.45 -2.07 6.92
C LEU A 23 25.31 -1.39 8.30
N GLU A 24 25.48 -2.12 9.39
CA GLU A 24 25.45 -1.59 10.75
C GLU A 24 26.59 -0.60 11.02
N GLN A 25 27.80 -0.90 10.53
CA GLN A 25 28.93 0.04 10.63
C GLN A 25 28.70 1.29 9.78
N ILE A 26 28.10 1.14 8.59
CA ILE A 26 27.76 2.28 7.74
C ILE A 26 26.68 3.15 8.40
N ARG A 27 25.70 2.52 9.05
CA ARG A 27 24.68 3.21 9.85
C ARG A 27 25.31 4.02 10.98
N ALA A 28 26.18 3.40 11.79
CA ALA A 28 26.87 4.07 12.88
C ALA A 28 27.71 5.26 12.38
N LEU A 29 28.32 5.13 11.20
CA LEU A 29 29.08 6.20 10.56
C LEU A 29 28.19 7.38 10.18
N LEU A 30 27.01 7.13 9.61
CA LEU A 30 26.02 8.17 9.33
C LEU A 30 25.45 8.79 10.62
N GLU A 31 25.14 7.98 11.64
CA GLU A 31 24.62 8.48 12.91
C GLU A 31 25.65 9.37 13.63
N ALA A 32 26.94 9.04 13.55
CA ALA A 32 28.03 9.84 14.09
C ALA A 32 28.17 11.22 13.41
N THR A 33 27.75 11.35 12.15
CA THR A 33 27.79 12.64 11.43
C THR A 33 26.64 13.59 11.81
N GLY A 34 25.54 13.08 12.38
CA GLY A 34 24.33 13.86 12.64
C GLY A 34 23.59 14.35 11.38
N LEU A 35 23.99 13.90 10.18
CA LEU A 35 23.38 14.31 8.92
C LEU A 35 21.96 13.76 8.81
N SER A 36 20.99 14.65 8.61
CA SER A 36 19.57 14.29 8.51
C SER A 36 19.06 14.20 7.07
N LYS A 37 19.67 14.93 6.12
CA LYS A 37 19.22 14.92 4.73
C LYS A 37 19.82 13.76 3.95
N HIS A 38 18.97 13.12 3.15
CA HIS A 38 19.35 11.98 2.32
C HIS A 38 20.48 12.31 1.32
N GLY A 39 20.49 13.53 0.76
CA GLY A 39 21.54 13.96 -0.18
C GLY A 39 22.90 14.04 0.50
N GLU A 40 22.96 14.70 1.66
CA GLU A 40 24.18 14.88 2.46
C GLU A 40 24.73 13.53 2.96
N GLN A 41 23.86 12.64 3.44
CA GLN A 41 24.24 11.29 3.83
C GLN A 41 24.87 10.51 2.65
N ARG A 42 24.31 10.66 1.44
CA ARG A 42 24.81 9.96 0.24
C ARG A 42 26.17 10.46 -0.16
N GLU A 43 26.35 11.76 -0.24
CA GLU A 43 27.63 12.38 -0.56
C GLU A 43 28.69 11.97 0.45
N HIS A 44 28.35 11.98 1.74
CA HIS A 44 29.27 11.54 2.79
C HIS A 44 29.69 10.06 2.64
N LEU A 45 28.77 9.15 2.27
CA LEU A 45 29.12 7.76 1.99
C LEU A 45 30.00 7.61 0.74
N MET A 46 29.75 8.38 -0.30
CA MET A 46 30.57 8.38 -1.51
C MET A 46 32.00 8.85 -1.20
N GLU A 47 32.14 9.92 -0.42
CA GLU A 47 33.44 10.46 0.00
C GLU A 47 34.19 9.53 0.96
N THR A 48 33.48 8.94 1.94
CA THR A 48 34.11 8.16 3.00
C THR A 48 34.40 6.71 2.59
N LEU A 49 33.53 6.11 1.78
CA LEU A 49 33.62 4.69 1.39
C LEU A 49 34.05 4.50 -0.07
N GLY A 50 34.23 5.58 -0.83
CA GLY A 50 34.64 5.53 -2.24
C GLY A 50 33.62 4.80 -3.15
N ILE A 51 32.36 4.71 -2.72
CA ILE A 51 31.32 4.00 -3.46
C ILE A 51 30.63 4.92 -4.49
N GLY A 52 30.10 4.30 -5.54
CA GLY A 52 29.34 5.02 -6.56
C GLY A 52 27.98 5.51 -6.03
N PHE A 53 27.39 6.47 -6.75
CA PHE A 53 26.09 7.06 -6.43
C PHE A 53 24.99 6.01 -6.21
N GLY A 54 24.91 5.01 -7.10
CA GLY A 54 23.90 3.96 -7.02
C GLY A 54 24.02 3.13 -5.74
N ASP A 55 25.24 2.76 -5.38
CA ASP A 55 25.53 1.98 -4.17
C ASP A 55 25.24 2.80 -2.90
N ALA A 56 25.69 4.06 -2.84
CA ALA A 56 25.40 4.96 -1.73
C ALA A 56 23.90 5.19 -1.54
N ASN A 57 23.16 5.37 -2.65
CA ASN A 57 21.72 5.56 -2.62
C ASN A 57 20.99 4.30 -2.14
N THR A 58 21.39 3.11 -2.62
CA THR A 58 20.82 1.83 -2.16
C THR A 58 21.03 1.63 -0.67
N VAL A 59 22.25 1.88 -0.16
CA VAL A 59 22.55 1.71 1.28
C VAL A 59 21.67 2.61 2.13
N ILE A 60 21.54 3.90 1.81
CA ILE A 60 20.70 4.82 2.58
C ILE A 60 19.23 4.40 2.54
N HIS A 61 18.76 3.94 1.37
CA HIS A 61 17.39 3.46 1.25
C HIS A 61 17.13 2.24 2.14
N VAL A 62 18.06 1.29 2.17
CA VAL A 62 17.98 0.08 3.02
C VAL A 62 18.07 0.45 4.50
N LEU A 63 18.98 1.35 4.88
CA LEU A 63 19.10 1.82 6.26
C LEU A 63 17.84 2.55 6.73
N LYS A 64 17.20 3.34 5.85
CA LYS A 64 15.93 4.00 6.15
C LYS A 64 14.76 3.02 6.23
N GLN A 65 14.73 1.97 5.41
CA GLN A 65 13.74 0.90 5.54
C GLN A 65 13.92 0.10 6.83
N ALA A 66 15.16 -0.17 7.24
CA ALA A 66 15.47 -0.89 8.47
C ALA A 66 15.26 -0.04 9.74
N ALA A 67 15.42 1.30 9.64
CA ALA A 67 15.16 2.25 10.72
C ALA A 67 13.69 2.71 10.77
N ALA A 68 12.94 2.54 9.68
CA ALA A 68 11.49 2.59 9.77
C ALA A 68 11.08 1.47 10.73
N PRO A 69 10.19 1.73 11.70
CA PRO A 69 9.64 0.66 12.51
C PRO A 69 9.12 -0.39 11.53
N ALA A 70 9.58 -1.64 11.67
CA ALA A 70 8.93 -2.76 11.00
C ALA A 70 7.43 -2.57 11.23
N PRO A 71 6.58 -2.59 10.19
CA PRO A 71 5.15 -2.55 10.45
C PRO A 71 4.86 -3.72 11.38
N ALA A 72 4.50 -3.42 12.63
CA ALA A 72 4.25 -4.40 13.69
C ALA A 72 2.92 -5.14 13.48
N SER A 73 2.52 -5.25 12.22
CA SER A 73 1.24 -5.72 11.74
C SER A 73 1.48 -6.15 10.30
N ASP A 74 1.40 -7.46 10.05
CA ASP A 74 1.37 -8.06 8.70
C ASP A 74 0.15 -7.58 7.88
N ASP A 75 -0.73 -6.79 8.51
CA ASP A 75 -1.94 -6.31 7.89
C ASP A 75 -1.67 -5.11 6.95
N PRO A 76 -1.95 -5.23 5.65
CA PRO A 76 -1.74 -4.15 4.69
C PRO A 76 -2.60 -2.91 4.97
N LEU A 77 -3.63 -3.00 5.83
CA LEU A 77 -4.44 -1.85 6.24
C LEU A 77 -3.64 -0.88 7.10
N ASP A 78 -2.67 -1.35 7.88
CA ASP A 78 -1.84 -0.47 8.72
C ASP A 78 -0.99 0.50 7.88
N LEU A 79 -0.63 0.10 6.64
CA LEU A 79 0.06 0.97 5.70
C LEU A 79 -0.89 1.97 5.00
N ILE A 80 -2.16 1.59 4.84
CA ILE A 80 -3.17 2.39 4.13
C ILE A 80 -3.82 3.42 5.06
N TYR A 81 -4.08 3.03 6.31
CA TYR A 81 -4.83 3.81 7.30
C TYR A 81 -3.92 4.40 8.38
N VAL A 82 -3.05 5.31 7.97
CA VAL A 82 -2.12 6.03 8.85
C VAL A 82 -2.58 7.45 9.21
N GLY A 83 -2.26 7.88 10.42
CA GLY A 83 -2.45 9.25 10.89
C GLY A 83 -3.90 9.72 10.82
N ALA A 84 -4.15 10.82 10.10
CA ALA A 84 -5.48 11.44 9.99
C ALA A 84 -6.55 10.53 9.36
N LYS A 85 -6.18 9.40 8.74
CA LYS A 85 -7.11 8.44 8.15
C LYS A 85 -7.33 7.20 9.01
N ALA A 86 -6.61 7.05 10.13
CA ALA A 86 -6.67 5.84 10.96
C ALA A 86 -8.10 5.53 11.46
N HIS A 87 -8.91 6.56 11.72
CA HIS A 87 -10.31 6.43 12.12
C HIS A 87 -11.22 5.80 11.05
N LEU A 88 -10.77 5.69 9.80
CA LEU A 88 -11.50 5.05 8.72
C LEU A 88 -11.25 3.54 8.62
N ARG A 89 -10.27 3.01 9.38
CA ARG A 89 -9.96 1.58 9.41
C ARG A 89 -11.16 0.74 9.90
N PRO A 90 -11.84 1.06 11.02
CA PRO A 90 -13.00 0.28 11.47
C PRO A 90 -14.12 0.24 10.43
N LEU A 91 -14.32 1.33 9.68
CA LEU A 91 -15.30 1.39 8.60
C LEU A 91 -14.94 0.43 7.45
N HIS A 92 -13.66 0.41 7.05
CA HIS A 92 -13.16 -0.54 6.08
C HIS A 92 -13.36 -1.98 6.55
N GLU A 93 -12.95 -2.29 7.78
CA GLU A 93 -13.03 -3.64 8.35
C GLU A 93 -14.47 -4.13 8.47
N ALA A 94 -15.39 -3.26 8.89
CA ALA A 94 -16.81 -3.58 8.94
C ALA A 94 -17.37 -3.97 7.56
N LEU A 95 -17.01 -3.21 6.52
CA LEU A 95 -17.43 -3.53 5.15
C LEU A 95 -16.78 -4.83 4.66
N MET A 96 -15.49 -5.01 4.89
CA MET A 96 -14.75 -6.22 4.52
C MET A 96 -15.35 -7.47 5.17
N LYS A 97 -15.78 -7.40 6.43
CA LYS A 97 -16.44 -8.50 7.13
C LYS A 97 -17.73 -8.94 6.43
N GLN A 98 -18.49 -8.00 5.88
CA GLN A 98 -19.71 -8.32 5.12
C GLN A 98 -19.37 -8.95 3.75
N ILE A 99 -18.31 -8.48 3.10
CA ILE A 99 -17.85 -9.03 1.81
C ILE A 99 -17.29 -10.44 1.99
N ASP A 100 -16.60 -10.71 3.10
CA ASP A 100 -16.08 -12.04 3.45
C ASP A 100 -17.18 -13.09 3.54
N ALA A 101 -18.37 -12.70 4.00
CA ALA A 101 -19.54 -13.56 4.05
C ALA A 101 -20.09 -13.94 2.65
N PHE A 102 -19.62 -13.32 1.56
CA PHE A 102 -20.06 -13.68 0.20
C PHE A 102 -19.38 -14.92 -0.36
N GLY A 103 -18.18 -15.25 0.12
CA GLY A 103 -17.40 -16.41 -0.31
C GLY A 103 -15.93 -16.07 -0.59
N GLU A 104 -15.25 -16.96 -1.30
CA GLU A 104 -13.80 -16.84 -1.54
C GLU A 104 -13.46 -15.79 -2.62
N PHE A 105 -12.51 -14.90 -2.28
CA PHE A 105 -11.90 -13.92 -3.17
C PHE A 105 -10.45 -13.62 -2.76
N GLU A 106 -9.68 -13.13 -3.72
CA GLU A 106 -8.32 -12.63 -3.54
C GLU A 106 -8.34 -11.16 -3.09
N ARG A 107 -7.53 -10.86 -2.07
CA ARG A 107 -7.27 -9.51 -1.56
C ARG A 107 -5.88 -9.07 -2.00
N ALA A 108 -5.82 -8.14 -2.95
CA ALA A 108 -4.57 -7.59 -3.46
C ALA A 108 -4.34 -6.18 -2.89
N PRO A 109 -3.60 -6.04 -1.77
CA PRO A 109 -3.31 -4.74 -1.19
C PRO A 109 -2.42 -3.91 -2.13
N LYS A 110 -2.76 -2.63 -2.30
CA LYS A 110 -1.98 -1.62 -3.04
C LYS A 110 -1.56 -0.52 -2.07
N LYS A 111 -0.74 0.42 -2.56
CA LYS A 111 -0.21 1.54 -1.75
C LYS A 111 -1.29 2.37 -1.04
N THR A 112 -2.48 2.50 -1.61
CA THR A 112 -3.52 3.42 -1.11
C THR A 112 -4.91 2.79 -1.00
N TYR A 113 -5.09 1.53 -1.42
CA TYR A 113 -6.37 0.83 -1.39
C TYR A 113 -6.14 -0.68 -1.48
N ILE A 114 -7.16 -1.47 -1.17
CA ILE A 114 -7.17 -2.92 -1.36
C ILE A 114 -8.03 -3.24 -2.58
N SER A 115 -7.48 -4.00 -3.52
CA SER A 115 -8.21 -4.51 -4.67
C SER A 115 -8.79 -5.88 -4.34
N LEU A 116 -10.10 -6.04 -4.54
CA LEU A 116 -10.81 -7.30 -4.30
C LEU A 116 -11.09 -7.98 -5.64
N ARG A 117 -10.64 -9.22 -5.78
CA ARG A 117 -10.55 -9.93 -7.06
C ARG A 117 -11.03 -11.37 -6.95
N ARG A 118 -11.70 -11.85 -8.00
CA ARG A 118 -11.97 -13.28 -8.23
C ARG A 118 -11.29 -13.68 -9.54
N LYS A 119 -12.04 -14.09 -10.58
CA LYS A 119 -11.49 -14.20 -11.94
C LYS A 119 -11.04 -12.85 -12.49
N LYS A 120 -11.72 -11.78 -12.07
CA LYS A 120 -11.39 -10.39 -12.37
C LYS A 120 -11.65 -9.52 -11.14
N GLN A 121 -11.15 -8.29 -11.16
CA GLN A 121 -11.37 -7.31 -10.11
C GLN A 121 -12.85 -6.87 -10.07
N PHE A 122 -13.49 -7.04 -8.92
CA PHE A 122 -14.90 -6.70 -8.71
C PHE A 122 -15.10 -5.48 -7.83
N ALA A 123 -14.20 -5.25 -6.87
CA ALA A 123 -14.26 -4.10 -6.00
C ALA A 123 -12.88 -3.54 -5.64
N MET A 124 -12.84 -2.28 -5.23
CA MET A 124 -11.68 -1.61 -4.65
C MET A 124 -12.13 -0.89 -3.40
N LEU A 125 -11.40 -1.06 -2.30
CA LEU A 125 -11.75 -0.44 -1.03
C LEU A 125 -10.54 0.29 -0.45
N GLY A 126 -10.65 1.60 -0.26
CA GLY A 126 -9.57 2.39 0.31
C GLY A 126 -9.98 3.82 0.65
N PRO A 127 -9.16 4.57 1.40
CA PRO A 127 -9.46 5.95 1.76
C PRO A 127 -9.36 6.90 0.55
N ALA A 128 -10.50 7.47 0.11
CA ALA A 128 -10.49 8.53 -0.89
C ALA A 128 -10.03 9.87 -0.32
N THR A 129 -10.47 10.19 0.90
CA THR A 129 -10.13 11.46 1.55
C THR A 129 -9.62 11.21 2.97
N LYS A 130 -9.45 12.27 3.76
CA LYS A 130 -9.10 12.15 5.18
C LYS A 130 -10.25 11.61 6.03
N THR A 131 -11.50 11.71 5.55
CA THR A 131 -12.72 11.42 6.31
C THR A 131 -13.66 10.45 5.60
N GLN A 132 -13.31 9.98 4.40
CA GLN A 132 -14.17 9.10 3.62
C GLN A 132 -13.37 7.95 3.01
N VAL A 133 -13.98 6.76 3.06
CA VAL A 133 -13.58 5.56 2.34
C VAL A 133 -14.32 5.53 1.02
N GLU A 134 -13.63 5.19 -0.06
CA GLU A 134 -14.22 4.99 -1.37
C GLU A 134 -14.24 3.50 -1.70
N LEU A 135 -15.42 3.05 -2.11
CA LEU A 135 -15.67 1.72 -2.61
C LEU A 135 -15.94 1.83 -4.12
N GLY A 136 -14.98 1.39 -4.92
CA GLY A 136 -15.13 1.24 -6.36
C GLY A 136 -15.74 -0.13 -6.67
N LEU A 137 -16.78 -0.17 -7.50
CA LEU A 137 -17.46 -1.40 -7.94
C LEU A 137 -17.32 -1.56 -9.46
N ASN A 138 -16.96 -2.77 -9.87
CA ASN A 138 -16.82 -3.17 -11.26
C ASN A 138 -17.95 -4.13 -11.63
N VAL A 139 -19.04 -3.57 -12.10
CA VAL A 139 -20.27 -4.28 -12.46
C VAL A 139 -20.94 -3.57 -13.63
N LYS A 140 -21.53 -4.33 -14.55
CA LYS A 140 -22.11 -3.79 -15.79
C LYS A 140 -23.23 -2.78 -15.53
N GLU A 141 -24.12 -3.11 -14.59
CA GLU A 141 -25.28 -2.29 -14.29
C GLU A 141 -25.64 -2.37 -12.80
N LEU A 142 -25.84 -1.21 -12.18
CA LEU A 142 -26.40 -1.08 -10.83
C LEU A 142 -27.64 -0.19 -10.88
N PRO A 143 -28.59 -0.38 -9.96
CA PRO A 143 -29.72 0.54 -9.84
C PRO A 143 -29.22 1.97 -9.61
N HIS A 144 -29.92 2.94 -10.18
CA HIS A 144 -29.61 4.34 -9.98
C HIS A 144 -29.85 4.72 -8.52
N SER A 145 -28.80 5.15 -7.84
CA SER A 145 -28.86 5.63 -6.46
C SER A 145 -28.06 6.92 -6.36
N ALA A 146 -28.56 7.89 -5.58
CA ALA A 146 -27.85 9.16 -5.36
C ALA A 146 -26.47 8.97 -4.70
N ARG A 147 -26.26 7.81 -4.05
CA ARG A 147 -25.00 7.44 -3.39
C ARG A 147 -24.00 6.79 -4.34
N LEU A 148 -24.48 6.26 -5.47
CA LEU A 148 -23.66 5.64 -6.50
C LEU A 148 -23.26 6.67 -7.55
N LYS A 149 -21.96 6.94 -7.65
CA LYS A 149 -21.39 7.75 -8.71
C LYS A 149 -21.00 6.86 -9.89
N VAL A 150 -21.71 7.03 -11.00
CA VAL A 150 -21.34 6.42 -12.29
C VAL A 150 -20.04 7.07 -12.77
N MET A 151 -19.05 6.23 -13.04
CA MET A 151 -17.74 6.65 -13.51
C MET A 151 -17.70 6.61 -15.04
N PRO A 152 -16.86 7.44 -15.69
CA PRO A 152 -16.75 7.44 -17.14
C PRO A 152 -16.20 6.09 -17.63
N PRO A 153 -16.54 5.66 -18.87
CA PRO A 153 -16.24 4.32 -19.39
C PRO A 153 -14.74 3.96 -19.49
N ALA A 154 -13.84 4.94 -19.39
CA ALA A 154 -12.40 4.72 -19.32
C ALA A 154 -11.88 4.45 -17.87
N SER A 155 -12.76 4.46 -16.88
CA SER A 155 -12.40 4.28 -15.46
C SER A 155 -12.24 2.82 -15.09
N MET A 156 -11.34 2.57 -14.14
CA MET A 156 -11.04 1.23 -13.62
C MET A 156 -12.22 0.59 -12.87
N CYS A 157 -13.19 1.38 -12.44
CA CYS A 157 -14.48 0.94 -11.88
C CYS A 157 -15.60 1.67 -12.59
N GLN A 158 -16.72 0.98 -12.81
CA GLN A 158 -17.90 1.52 -13.48
C GLN A 158 -18.74 2.37 -12.52
N TYR A 159 -18.72 2.01 -11.23
CA TYR A 159 -19.40 2.74 -10.17
C TYR A 159 -18.43 2.99 -9.02
N SER A 160 -18.59 4.11 -8.34
CA SER A 160 -17.89 4.42 -7.09
C SER A 160 -18.86 5.00 -6.10
N LEU A 161 -18.63 4.77 -4.81
CA LEU A 161 -19.39 5.38 -3.74
C LEU A 161 -18.43 5.73 -2.61
N ARG A 162 -18.79 6.74 -1.84
CA ARG A 162 -18.00 7.20 -0.70
C ARG A 162 -18.80 7.01 0.58
N LEU A 163 -18.13 6.49 1.59
CA LEU A 163 -18.67 6.20 2.90
C LEU A 163 -17.87 7.01 3.91
N SER A 164 -18.59 7.78 4.71
CA SER A 164 -18.06 8.50 5.86
C SER A 164 -18.31 7.75 7.16
N ASP A 165 -19.41 7.00 7.24
CA ASP A 165 -19.88 6.39 8.49
C ASP A 165 -20.25 4.91 8.32
N ALA A 166 -20.24 4.15 9.42
CA ALA A 166 -20.61 2.73 9.38
C ALA A 166 -22.12 2.52 9.23
N ALA A 167 -22.94 3.50 9.62
CA ALA A 167 -24.40 3.49 9.39
C ALA A 167 -24.76 3.47 7.89
N GLU A 168 -23.82 3.90 7.04
CA GLU A 168 -23.95 3.87 5.58
C GLU A 168 -23.72 2.47 4.98
N ILE A 169 -23.30 1.48 5.78
CA ILE A 169 -23.16 0.08 5.38
C ILE A 169 -24.50 -0.63 5.62
N ASP A 170 -25.46 -0.34 4.76
CA ASP A 170 -26.80 -0.94 4.77
C ASP A 170 -26.90 -2.12 3.78
N ALA A 171 -28.05 -2.81 3.82
CA ALA A 171 -28.31 -3.95 2.96
C ALA A 171 -28.31 -3.62 1.45
N GLU A 172 -28.62 -2.37 1.07
CA GLU A 172 -28.60 -1.92 -0.32
C GLU A 172 -27.16 -1.86 -0.84
N LEU A 173 -26.26 -1.28 -0.05
CA LEU A 173 -24.83 -1.26 -0.34
C LEU A 173 -24.27 -2.67 -0.49
N ILE A 174 -24.55 -3.53 0.48
CA ILE A 174 -24.11 -4.94 0.47
C ILE A 174 -24.66 -5.68 -0.76
N ALA A 175 -25.90 -5.40 -1.18
CA ALA A 175 -26.47 -5.97 -2.39
C ALA A 175 -25.73 -5.53 -3.66
N TRP A 176 -25.26 -4.27 -3.75
CA TRP A 176 -24.46 -3.80 -4.88
C TRP A 176 -23.09 -4.48 -4.94
N VAL A 177 -22.41 -4.61 -3.80
CA VAL A 177 -21.12 -5.32 -3.74
C VAL A 177 -21.31 -6.78 -4.10
N ARG A 178 -22.40 -7.41 -3.64
CA ARG A 178 -22.74 -8.79 -3.99
C ARG A 178 -22.96 -8.97 -5.50
N LYS A 179 -23.65 -8.03 -6.16
CA LYS A 179 -23.78 -8.05 -7.64
C LYS A 179 -22.43 -7.94 -8.34
N ALA A 180 -21.53 -7.09 -7.85
CA ALA A 180 -20.19 -6.99 -8.41
C ALA A 180 -19.39 -8.29 -8.21
N PHE A 181 -19.46 -8.87 -7.00
CA PHE A 181 -18.83 -10.14 -6.65
C PHE A 181 -19.30 -11.31 -7.54
N ASP A 182 -20.61 -11.40 -7.76
CA ASP A 182 -21.23 -12.44 -8.60
C ASP A 182 -20.82 -12.27 -10.08
N SER A 183 -20.80 -11.03 -10.58
CA SER A 183 -20.39 -10.71 -11.96
C SER A 183 -18.90 -10.98 -12.25
N ALA A 184 -18.09 -11.17 -11.21
CA ALA A 184 -16.65 -11.43 -11.31
C ALA A 184 -16.26 -12.91 -11.15
N GLY A 185 -17.23 -13.79 -10.91
CA GLY A 185 -17.07 -15.24 -10.83
C GLY A 185 -17.27 -15.94 -12.17
#